data_AF-A0A9P5S3H1-F1
#
_entry.id   AF-A0A9P5S3H1-F1
#
_cell.length_a   1.000
_cell.length_b   1.000
_cell.length_c   1.000
_cell.angle_alpha   90.00
_cell.angle_beta   90.00
_cell.angle_gamma   90.00
#
_symmetry.space_group_name_H-M   'P 1'
#
loop_
_entity.id
_entity.type
_entity.pdbx_description
1 polymer ?
#
loop_
_entity_poly.entity_id
_entity_poly.type
_entity_poly.pdbx_seq_one_letter_code
_entity_poly.pdbx_strand_id
1 'polypeptide(L)'
;MTDDRPTVLCLVDGDPISKVFALTIPLTETIGQLRSTIHLSKPIWFRDLEAEDLTLWHVSIPTTDDDDDEIPILLNTRPEKKKLKATTRLLKVFDTELPDDTIHIIVQRPRPVTPSVHLWTDFKDSVCSMALDSISQYPHPQFKEEREFGPEVSLQELFSNDIGSVKRLPPFAKTTRIMGLPRGIPDLVCMKKGDDFDDPESILFPLEIKRPIFLRSKNLVRDYEQQKQQERSGMAAGPVQRALKQAFGYMRLNGYRYGVLSTYEQTWFLMRVEQNSTGLWVSPTVAFDSTEPTLLQCYLWFIRKAHNDHEWIMDPPNDQELETILEDENPPDDKRERKDSQLRMKTRSSSKGTTRVVLPAFDNMELISHDERAQTYKASWQGRNVVVKKCDLWNERPIAQELKHEARIYQVLRTLQGRYIPTLRIAAVADGMEVVLVTDFVGCDISRVRLDNADQGKIRAALSAIHDLGVVHGDLRPQNILVQRDGSTSSFYFVDFGLSRITTDKSELFQETTVLNSLLGNLATVRP
;
A
#
# COMPACT_ATOMS: atom_id res chain seq x y z
N MET A 1 -0.64 47.90 -10.72
CA MET A 1 -0.56 46.79 -11.71
C MET A 1 -1.89 46.06 -11.63
N THR A 2 -2.53 45.84 -12.77
CA THR A 2 -3.72 45.00 -12.88
C THR A 2 -3.38 43.58 -12.45
N ASP A 3 -4.25 42.95 -11.66
CA ASP A 3 -4.13 41.56 -11.25
C ASP A 3 -4.61 40.68 -12.41
N ASP A 4 -3.75 40.56 -13.43
CA ASP A 4 -4.05 39.85 -14.66
C ASP A 4 -4.02 38.33 -14.43
N ARG A 5 -5.16 37.71 -14.72
CA ARG A 5 -5.53 36.34 -14.35
C ARG A 5 -6.08 35.61 -15.57
N PRO A 6 -5.23 35.22 -16.53
CA PRO A 6 -5.66 34.45 -17.68
C PRO A 6 -6.25 33.10 -17.26
N THR A 7 -7.13 32.59 -18.12
CA THR A 7 -7.67 31.24 -18.01
C THR A 7 -6.76 30.28 -18.77
N VAL A 8 -6.11 29.36 -18.06
CA VAL A 8 -5.19 28.38 -18.63
C VAL A 8 -5.90 27.04 -18.80
N LEU A 9 -6.14 26.62 -20.05
CA LEU A 9 -6.64 25.28 -20.38
C LEU A 9 -5.55 24.21 -20.17
N CYS A 10 -5.90 23.21 -19.37
CA CYS A 10 -5.05 22.11 -18.95
C CYS A 10 -5.66 20.74 -19.33
N LEU A 11 -4.81 19.77 -19.65
CA LEU A 11 -5.19 18.36 -19.89
C LEU A 11 -4.22 17.41 -19.19
N VAL A 12 -4.65 16.20 -18.84
CA VAL A 12 -3.76 15.16 -18.29
C VAL A 12 -3.16 14.33 -19.43
N ASP A 13 -1.87 13.97 -19.36
CA ASP A 13 -1.21 13.14 -20.38
C ASP A 13 -1.95 11.80 -20.55
N GLY A 14 -2.51 11.57 -21.75
CA GLY A 14 -3.31 10.38 -22.06
C GLY A 14 -4.83 10.51 -21.81
N ASP A 15 -5.34 11.69 -21.43
CA ASP A 15 -6.78 11.96 -21.46
C ASP A 15 -7.23 12.51 -22.84
N PRO A 16 -8.52 12.34 -23.20
CA PRO A 16 -9.10 12.93 -24.41
C PRO A 16 -9.59 14.37 -24.19
N ILE A 17 -9.90 15.09 -25.28
CA ILE A 17 -10.23 16.54 -25.27
C ILE A 17 -11.42 16.85 -24.36
N SER A 18 -12.44 16.00 -24.34
CA SER A 18 -13.62 16.10 -23.45
C SER A 18 -13.32 16.23 -21.94
N LYS A 19 -12.08 15.99 -21.48
CA LYS A 19 -11.65 16.13 -20.07
C LYS A 19 -10.77 17.35 -19.78
N VAL A 20 -10.51 18.20 -20.78
CA VAL A 20 -9.82 19.49 -20.63
C VAL A 20 -10.49 20.31 -19.51
N PHE A 21 -9.67 21.06 -18.78
CA PHE A 21 -10.15 21.88 -17.66
C PHE A 21 -9.43 23.22 -17.57
N ALA A 22 -10.21 24.26 -17.31
CA ALA A 22 -9.77 25.63 -17.19
C ALA A 22 -9.26 25.96 -15.77
N LEU A 23 -8.19 26.77 -15.67
CA LEU A 23 -7.70 27.32 -14.40
C LEU A 23 -7.37 28.81 -14.52
N THR A 24 -8.00 29.62 -13.67
CA THR A 24 -7.70 31.05 -13.55
C THR A 24 -6.61 31.28 -12.51
N ILE A 25 -5.44 31.79 -12.93
CA ILE A 25 -4.28 32.01 -12.04
C ILE A 25 -3.54 33.32 -12.39
N PRO A 26 -3.07 34.13 -11.41
CA PRO A 26 -2.34 35.35 -11.70
C PRO A 26 -1.00 35.09 -12.41
N LEU A 27 -0.66 35.87 -13.44
CA LEU A 27 0.62 35.76 -14.17
C LEU A 27 1.87 36.03 -13.30
N THR A 28 1.68 36.65 -12.14
CA THR A 28 2.75 36.91 -11.15
C THR A 28 3.21 35.64 -10.42
N GLU A 29 2.37 34.60 -10.37
CA GLU A 29 2.63 33.35 -9.67
C GLU A 29 3.61 32.45 -10.45
N THR A 30 4.13 31.44 -9.73
CA THR A 30 5.08 30.46 -10.28
C THR A 30 4.40 29.19 -10.77
N ILE A 31 5.13 28.43 -11.60
CA ILE A 31 4.75 27.08 -12.01
C ILE A 31 4.55 26.14 -10.81
N GLY A 32 5.26 26.33 -9.69
CA GLY A 32 5.01 25.60 -8.44
C GLY A 32 3.61 25.89 -7.83
N GLN A 33 3.16 27.14 -7.90
CA GLN A 33 1.82 27.53 -7.45
C GLN A 33 0.73 27.11 -8.44
N LEU A 34 1.04 27.08 -9.75
CA LEU A 34 0.16 26.45 -10.73
C LEU A 34 -0.02 24.95 -10.46
N ARG A 35 1.06 24.20 -10.17
CA ARG A 35 0.96 22.79 -9.75
C ARG A 35 0.02 22.60 -8.55
N SER A 36 0.19 23.43 -7.52
CA SER A 36 -0.71 23.44 -6.35
C SER A 36 -2.17 23.70 -6.74
N THR A 37 -2.40 24.57 -7.73
CA THR A 37 -3.74 24.93 -8.22
C THR A 37 -4.36 23.82 -9.07
N ILE A 38 -3.57 23.12 -9.89
CA ILE A 38 -3.96 21.92 -10.65
C ILE A 38 -4.34 20.77 -9.70
N HIS A 39 -3.50 20.50 -8.71
CA HIS A 39 -3.76 19.48 -7.68
C HIS A 39 -5.08 19.77 -6.94
N LEU A 40 -5.32 21.03 -6.55
CA LEU A 40 -6.54 21.45 -5.84
C LEU A 40 -7.81 21.51 -6.70
N SER A 41 -7.71 21.72 -8.02
CA SER A 41 -8.88 21.79 -8.91
C SER A 41 -9.39 20.42 -9.35
N LYS A 42 -8.51 19.41 -9.35
CA LYS A 42 -8.81 18.01 -9.68
C LYS A 42 -8.47 17.08 -8.50
N PRO A 43 -9.04 17.28 -7.29
CA PRO A 43 -8.67 16.59 -6.04
C PRO A 43 -9.12 15.11 -5.94
N ILE A 44 -9.71 14.59 -7.02
CA ILE A 44 -9.98 13.16 -7.22
C ILE A 44 -8.89 12.55 -8.13
N TRP A 45 -8.38 13.34 -9.08
CA TRP A 45 -7.48 12.95 -10.17
C TRP A 45 -5.99 13.09 -9.83
N PHE A 46 -5.67 13.81 -8.76
CA PHE A 46 -4.31 13.93 -8.21
C PHE A 46 -4.28 13.63 -6.70
N ARG A 47 -5.27 12.91 -6.16
CA ARG A 47 -5.39 12.60 -4.72
C ARG A 47 -4.22 11.78 -4.18
N ASP A 48 -3.57 11.07 -5.10
CA ASP A 48 -2.50 10.09 -4.98
C ASP A 48 -1.09 10.69 -5.15
N LEU A 49 -0.98 12.00 -5.42
CA LEU A 49 0.26 12.70 -5.76
C LEU A 49 0.35 14.02 -4.98
N GLU A 50 1.53 14.42 -4.52
CA GLU A 50 1.72 15.79 -4.05
C GLU A 50 1.74 16.77 -5.24
N ALA A 51 1.54 18.06 -4.98
CA ALA A 51 1.54 19.06 -6.06
C ALA A 51 2.92 19.14 -6.74
N GLU A 52 3.98 18.97 -5.95
CA GLU A 52 5.38 18.95 -6.34
C GLU A 52 5.70 17.90 -7.42
N ASP A 53 4.97 16.77 -7.43
CA ASP A 53 5.21 15.61 -8.29
C ASP A 53 4.70 15.80 -9.73
N LEU A 54 3.75 16.74 -9.91
CA LEU A 54 3.13 17.00 -11.22
C LEU A 54 4.15 17.62 -12.19
N THR A 55 4.55 16.89 -13.23
CA THR A 55 5.37 17.47 -14.30
C THR A 55 4.50 18.24 -15.28
N LEU A 56 4.70 19.55 -15.38
CA LEU A 56 3.94 20.41 -16.30
C LEU A 56 4.73 20.68 -17.59
N TRP A 57 4.03 20.55 -18.72
CA TRP A 57 4.55 20.79 -20.05
C TRP A 57 3.74 21.89 -20.73
N HIS A 58 4.41 22.95 -21.18
CA HIS A 58 3.82 23.95 -22.06
C HIS A 58 3.67 23.37 -23.46
N VAL A 59 2.48 23.54 -24.04
CA VAL A 59 2.09 23.10 -25.38
C VAL A 59 1.16 24.14 -26.00
N SER A 60 0.87 24.02 -27.29
CA SER A 60 -0.15 24.79 -27.98
C SER A 60 -0.94 23.85 -28.87
N ILE A 61 -2.06 23.33 -28.37
CA ILE A 61 -2.90 22.36 -29.08
C ILE A 61 -4.30 22.97 -29.24
N PRO A 62 -4.66 23.47 -30.44
CA PRO A 62 -6.03 23.91 -30.70
C PRO A 62 -7.03 22.79 -30.44
N THR A 63 -8.22 23.16 -29.97
CA THR A 63 -9.39 22.29 -29.85
C THR A 63 -10.46 22.83 -30.78
N THR A 64 -10.76 22.10 -31.85
CA THR A 64 -11.74 22.50 -32.87
C THR A 64 -13.02 21.67 -32.76
N ASP A 65 -14.15 22.21 -33.20
CA ASP A 65 -15.45 21.52 -33.18
C ASP A 65 -15.48 20.23 -34.05
N ASP A 66 -14.47 20.02 -34.91
CA ASP A 66 -14.28 18.85 -35.77
C ASP A 66 -13.39 17.75 -35.13
N ASP A 67 -12.79 17.99 -33.96
CA ASP A 67 -11.94 17.01 -33.27
C ASP A 67 -12.78 15.89 -32.61
N ASP A 68 -12.29 14.65 -32.66
CA ASP A 68 -12.91 13.52 -31.96
C ASP A 68 -12.61 13.60 -30.45
N ASP A 69 -13.59 14.13 -29.71
CA ASP A 69 -13.60 14.40 -28.28
C ASP A 69 -13.24 13.23 -27.35
N GLU A 70 -13.22 11.99 -27.87
CA GLU A 70 -12.89 10.76 -27.15
C GLU A 70 -11.47 10.23 -27.47
N ILE A 71 -10.73 10.81 -28.43
CA ILE A 71 -9.37 10.36 -28.75
C ILE A 71 -8.34 10.88 -27.73
N PRO A 72 -7.55 10.00 -27.06
CA PRO A 72 -6.54 10.41 -26.09
C PRO A 72 -5.39 11.26 -26.67
N ILE A 73 -5.09 12.39 -26.04
CA ILE A 73 -3.92 13.20 -26.37
C ILE A 73 -2.70 12.71 -25.56
N LEU A 74 -1.78 12.05 -26.26
CA LEU A 74 -0.49 11.63 -25.70
C LEU A 74 0.55 12.74 -25.87
N LEU A 75 1.21 13.14 -24.78
CA LEU A 75 2.31 14.11 -24.83
C LEU A 75 3.44 13.69 -25.77
N ASN A 76 3.66 12.38 -25.93
CA ASN A 76 4.78 11.84 -26.70
C ASN A 76 4.60 11.93 -28.22
N THR A 77 3.39 12.16 -28.72
CA THR A 77 3.13 12.38 -30.16
C THR A 77 3.24 13.86 -30.57
N ARG A 78 3.41 14.77 -29.61
CA ARG A 78 3.51 16.22 -29.85
C ARG A 78 4.97 16.67 -29.99
N PRO A 79 5.37 17.24 -31.15
CA PRO A 79 6.75 17.68 -31.38
C PRO A 79 7.09 18.98 -30.63
N GLU A 80 6.13 19.90 -30.54
CA GLU A 80 6.31 21.21 -29.89
C GLU A 80 5.80 21.18 -28.45
N LYS A 81 6.71 20.91 -27.51
CA LYS A 81 6.44 20.89 -26.07
C LYS A 81 7.66 21.34 -25.26
N LYS A 82 7.42 22.02 -24.14
CA LYS A 82 8.49 22.58 -23.28
C LYS A 82 8.24 22.26 -21.81
N LYS A 83 9.12 21.48 -21.18
CA LYS A 83 9.04 21.16 -19.74
C LYS A 83 9.22 22.43 -18.91
N LEU A 84 8.31 22.65 -17.97
CA LEU A 84 8.29 23.85 -17.13
C LEU A 84 8.98 23.60 -15.78
N LYS A 85 9.88 24.51 -15.37
CA LYS A 85 10.53 24.47 -14.05
C LYS A 85 9.66 25.17 -13.02
N ALA A 86 9.49 24.58 -11.83
CA ALA A 86 8.64 25.11 -10.77
C ALA A 86 8.93 26.57 -10.37
N THR A 87 10.20 27.00 -10.45
CA THR A 87 10.65 28.38 -10.14
C THR A 87 10.36 29.40 -11.26
N THR A 88 9.85 28.98 -12.42
CA THR A 88 9.49 29.88 -13.51
C THR A 88 8.21 30.64 -13.16
N ARG A 89 8.15 31.94 -13.44
CA ARG A 89 6.89 32.71 -13.37
C ARG A 89 6.02 32.46 -14.60
N LEU A 90 4.70 32.48 -14.43
CA LEU A 90 3.72 32.30 -15.50
C LEU A 90 3.88 33.37 -16.59
N LEU A 91 4.12 34.64 -16.24
CA LEU A 91 4.46 35.73 -17.18
C LEU A 91 5.67 35.45 -18.10
N LYS A 92 6.55 34.50 -17.76
CA LYS A 92 7.70 34.07 -18.60
C LYS A 92 7.39 32.84 -19.46
N VAL A 93 6.24 32.22 -19.25
CA VAL A 93 5.73 31.09 -20.05
C VAL A 93 4.65 31.59 -21.02
N PHE A 94 3.84 32.53 -20.56
CA PHE A 94 2.78 33.22 -21.29
C PHE A 94 3.14 34.71 -21.35
N ASP A 95 4.01 35.06 -22.30
CA ASP A 95 4.46 36.44 -22.57
C ASP A 95 3.62 37.16 -23.64
N THR A 96 2.71 36.43 -24.29
CA THR A 96 1.64 36.93 -25.15
C THR A 96 0.27 36.56 -24.61
N GLU A 97 -0.78 37.19 -25.15
CA GLU A 97 -2.17 36.79 -24.92
C GLU A 97 -2.38 35.32 -25.29
N LEU A 98 -3.13 34.59 -24.46
CA LEU A 98 -3.41 33.17 -24.67
C LEU A 98 -4.46 33.04 -25.78
N PRO A 99 -4.24 32.22 -26.82
CA PRO A 99 -5.27 31.93 -27.79
C PRO A 99 -6.46 31.23 -27.13
N ASP A 100 -7.68 31.67 -27.43
CA ASP A 100 -8.88 30.94 -27.07
C ASP A 100 -8.86 29.52 -27.69
N ASP A 101 -9.65 28.61 -27.12
CA ASP A 101 -9.84 27.23 -27.61
C ASP A 101 -8.53 26.47 -27.91
N THR A 102 -7.54 26.65 -27.03
CA THR A 102 -6.22 26.02 -27.14
C THR A 102 -5.75 25.46 -25.80
N ILE A 103 -5.41 24.16 -25.75
CA ILE A 103 -4.76 23.55 -24.58
C ILE A 103 -3.34 24.11 -24.46
N HIS A 104 -3.04 24.77 -23.35
CA HIS A 104 -1.73 25.38 -23.09
C HIS A 104 -0.81 24.50 -22.25
N ILE A 105 -1.37 23.60 -21.43
CA ILE A 105 -0.61 22.76 -20.51
C ILE A 105 -1.06 21.31 -20.52
N ILE A 106 -0.10 20.40 -20.68
CA ILE A 106 -0.27 18.98 -20.34
C ILE A 106 0.35 18.71 -18.97
N VAL A 107 -0.44 18.06 -18.11
CA VAL A 107 -0.08 17.58 -16.78
C VAL A 107 0.33 16.12 -16.88
N GLN A 108 1.62 15.84 -16.66
CA GLN A 108 2.17 14.50 -16.67
C GLN A 108 2.42 14.02 -15.23
N ARG A 109 1.87 12.85 -14.91
CA ARG A 109 2.13 12.10 -13.67
C ARG A 109 3.52 11.43 -13.71
N PRO A 110 4.11 11.06 -12.55
CA PRO A 110 5.22 10.09 -12.50
C PRO A 110 4.87 8.76 -13.23
N ARG A 111 5.89 7.99 -13.60
CA ARG A 111 5.73 6.62 -14.16
C ARG A 111 6.02 5.59 -13.04
N PRO A 112 6.15 4.27 -13.31
CA PRO A 112 6.67 3.32 -12.30
C PRO A 112 8.02 2.62 -12.58
N VAL A 113 8.81 2.35 -11.51
CA VAL A 113 10.01 1.51 -11.51
C VAL A 113 9.59 0.10 -11.88
N THR A 114 9.63 -0.17 -13.17
CA THR A 114 9.23 -1.45 -13.73
C THR A 114 10.49 -2.28 -13.93
N PRO A 115 10.71 -3.38 -13.19
CA PRO A 115 11.93 -4.16 -13.35
C PRO A 115 12.13 -4.59 -14.81
N SER A 116 13.40 -4.55 -15.22
CA SER A 116 13.88 -5.14 -16.46
C SER A 116 14.12 -6.61 -16.20
N VAL A 117 13.13 -7.42 -16.54
CA VAL A 117 13.10 -8.84 -16.22
C VAL A 117 13.75 -9.64 -17.35
N HIS A 118 14.78 -10.41 -17.01
CA HIS A 118 15.50 -11.27 -17.94
C HIS A 118 15.44 -12.73 -17.45
N LEU A 119 15.46 -13.67 -18.39
CA LEU A 119 15.53 -15.09 -18.06
C LEU A 119 16.94 -15.45 -17.60
N TRP A 120 17.05 -16.10 -16.44
CA TRP A 120 18.29 -16.65 -15.94
C TRP A 120 18.57 -17.99 -16.64
N THR A 121 19.18 -17.94 -17.82
CA THR A 121 19.28 -19.08 -18.74
C THR A 121 20.11 -20.25 -18.22
N ASP A 122 21.22 -19.97 -17.54
CA ASP A 122 22.17 -20.95 -16.99
C ASP A 122 21.81 -21.41 -15.56
N PHE A 123 20.67 -20.98 -15.01
CA PHE A 123 20.24 -21.34 -13.65
C PHE A 123 20.18 -22.86 -13.44
N LYS A 124 19.52 -23.58 -14.36
CA LYS A 124 19.38 -25.04 -14.24
C LYS A 124 20.73 -25.76 -14.32
N ASP A 125 21.58 -25.37 -15.28
CA ASP A 125 22.91 -25.96 -15.46
C ASP A 125 23.80 -25.68 -14.25
N SER A 126 23.68 -24.49 -13.65
CA SER A 126 24.38 -24.12 -12.43
C SER A 126 23.93 -24.93 -11.20
N VAL A 127 22.63 -25.22 -11.07
CA VAL A 127 22.11 -26.09 -10.01
C VAL A 127 22.53 -27.55 -10.24
N CYS A 128 22.44 -28.06 -11.47
CA CYS A 128 22.82 -29.43 -11.82
C CYS A 128 24.33 -29.71 -11.74
N SER A 129 25.18 -28.68 -11.91
CA SER A 129 26.64 -28.78 -11.73
C SER A 129 27.09 -28.70 -10.25
N MET A 130 26.16 -28.52 -9.31
CA MET A 130 26.47 -28.55 -7.89
C MET A 130 26.79 -29.97 -7.41
N ALA A 131 28.04 -30.21 -7.02
CA ALA A 131 28.46 -31.48 -6.43
C ALA A 131 27.82 -31.70 -5.05
N LEU A 132 26.71 -32.45 -5.00
CA LEU A 132 25.99 -32.84 -3.79
C LEU A 132 26.73 -33.96 -3.03
N ASP A 133 27.30 -34.91 -3.77
CA ASP A 133 27.84 -36.18 -3.26
C ASP A 133 29.07 -36.03 -2.35
N SER A 134 29.71 -34.85 -2.37
CA SER A 134 30.85 -34.51 -1.51
C SER A 134 30.45 -33.93 -0.15
N ILE A 135 29.16 -33.71 0.09
CA ILE A 135 28.67 -32.91 1.21
C ILE A 135 28.16 -33.83 2.34
N SER A 136 29.04 -34.17 3.28
CA SER A 136 28.72 -34.88 4.54
C SER A 136 27.86 -34.06 5.53
N GLN A 137 27.31 -32.92 5.09
CA GLN A 137 26.69 -31.89 5.92
C GLN A 137 25.17 -32.04 6.04
N TYR A 138 24.50 -32.60 5.03
CA TYR A 138 23.04 -32.64 4.95
C TYR A 138 22.53 -34.09 5.03
N PRO A 139 21.82 -34.50 6.09
CA PRO A 139 21.17 -35.80 6.13
C PRO A 139 19.99 -35.85 5.16
N HIS A 140 19.56 -37.05 4.79
CA HIS A 140 18.36 -37.24 3.99
C HIS A 140 17.14 -36.61 4.70
N PRO A 141 16.26 -35.88 3.99
CA PRO A 141 15.05 -35.31 4.56
C PRO A 141 14.14 -36.41 5.11
N GLN A 142 13.58 -36.19 6.30
CA GLN A 142 12.63 -37.09 6.94
C GLN A 142 11.21 -36.52 6.83
N PHE A 143 10.49 -36.94 5.80
CA PHE A 143 9.09 -36.58 5.62
C PHE A 143 8.21 -37.38 6.60
N LYS A 144 7.28 -36.71 7.28
CA LYS A 144 6.23 -37.38 8.06
C LYS A 144 5.11 -37.83 7.13
N GLU A 145 4.75 -39.12 7.20
CA GLU A 145 3.79 -39.75 6.28
C GLU A 145 2.34 -39.27 6.47
N GLU A 146 1.95 -38.82 7.67
CA GLU A 146 0.60 -38.32 7.96
C GLU A 146 0.64 -36.96 8.70
N ARG A 147 -0.17 -36.00 8.24
CA ARG A 147 -0.52 -34.74 8.93
C ARG A 147 -1.95 -34.36 8.56
N GLU A 148 -2.73 -33.88 9.53
CA GLU A 148 -4.02 -33.24 9.27
C GLU A 148 -3.81 -31.76 8.89
N PHE A 149 -4.63 -31.25 7.97
CA PHE A 149 -4.45 -29.93 7.36
C PHE A 149 -5.42 -28.88 7.91
N GLY A 150 -4.91 -27.69 8.22
CA GLY A 150 -5.66 -26.50 8.62
C GLY A 150 -5.56 -25.35 7.61
N PRO A 151 -5.74 -24.08 8.04
CA PRO A 151 -5.67 -22.90 7.15
C PRO A 151 -4.25 -22.62 6.64
N GLU A 152 -4.09 -21.62 5.77
CA GLU A 152 -2.84 -21.27 5.04
C GLU A 152 -1.57 -21.15 5.90
N VAL A 153 -1.71 -20.74 7.16
CA VAL A 153 -0.67 -20.72 8.21
C VAL A 153 0.05 -22.07 8.33
N SER A 154 -0.67 -23.18 8.11
CA SER A 154 -0.20 -24.57 8.13
C SER A 154 0.65 -24.94 6.92
N LEU A 155 0.41 -24.31 5.75
CA LEU A 155 1.20 -24.53 4.52
C LEU A 155 2.55 -23.81 4.61
N GLN A 156 2.56 -22.60 5.18
CA GLN A 156 3.81 -21.90 5.52
C GLN A 156 4.63 -22.69 6.54
N GLU A 157 3.99 -23.27 7.56
CA GLU A 157 4.64 -24.17 8.50
C GLU A 157 5.12 -25.46 7.86
N LEU A 158 4.41 -26.02 6.87
CA LEU A 158 4.87 -27.19 6.13
C LEU A 158 6.12 -26.87 5.30
N PHE A 159 6.15 -25.72 4.61
CA PHE A 159 7.35 -25.25 3.91
C PHE A 159 8.55 -25.09 4.87
N SER A 160 8.35 -24.42 6.01
CA SER A 160 9.36 -24.28 7.07
C SER A 160 9.79 -25.62 7.69
N ASN A 161 8.89 -26.60 7.83
CA ASN A 161 9.18 -27.89 8.46
C ASN A 161 9.72 -28.95 7.47
N ASP A 162 9.49 -28.83 6.17
CA ASP A 162 9.86 -29.89 5.21
C ASP A 162 11.14 -29.51 4.45
N ILE A 163 11.31 -28.22 4.13
CA ILE A 163 12.58 -27.70 3.61
C ILE A 163 13.49 -27.30 4.78
N GLY A 164 12.98 -26.57 5.78
CA GLY A 164 13.79 -26.10 6.91
C GLY A 164 14.20 -27.17 7.95
N SER A 165 13.69 -28.41 7.88
CA SER A 165 14.14 -29.50 8.77
C SER A 165 15.39 -30.25 8.27
N VAL A 166 15.83 -30.01 7.03
CA VAL A 166 17.12 -30.52 6.55
C VAL A 166 18.22 -29.91 7.43
N LYS A 167 18.81 -30.71 8.32
CA LYS A 167 19.82 -30.21 9.27
C LYS A 167 20.91 -29.44 8.53
N ARG A 168 21.19 -28.24 9.03
CA ARG A 168 22.16 -27.26 8.50
C ARG A 168 21.74 -26.51 7.22
N LEU A 169 20.50 -26.65 6.74
CA LEU A 169 19.91 -25.55 5.97
C LEU A 169 19.66 -24.35 6.90
N PRO A 170 19.92 -23.11 6.46
CA PRO A 170 19.49 -21.91 7.16
C PRO A 170 17.96 -21.90 7.31
N PRO A 171 17.41 -21.60 8.51
CA PRO A 171 15.98 -21.69 8.73
C PRO A 171 15.20 -20.68 7.89
N PHE A 172 14.09 -21.14 7.32
CA PHE A 172 13.05 -20.25 6.78
C PHE A 172 12.14 -19.83 7.93
N ALA A 173 12.16 -18.55 8.26
CA ALA A 173 11.37 -17.99 9.36
C ALA A 173 10.21 -17.15 8.81
N LYS A 174 9.06 -17.20 9.49
CA LYS A 174 7.96 -16.24 9.29
C LYS A 174 8.50 -14.86 9.65
N THR A 175 8.36 -13.89 8.74
CA THR A 175 8.90 -12.56 8.94
C THR A 175 8.20 -11.88 10.11
N THR A 176 8.97 -11.38 11.08
CA THR A 176 8.45 -10.60 12.21
C THR A 176 9.18 -9.26 12.32
N ARG A 177 8.51 -8.23 12.86
CA ARG A 177 9.10 -6.88 12.99
C ARG A 177 10.34 -6.83 13.91
N ILE A 178 10.64 -7.89 14.64
CA ILE A 178 11.85 -8.02 15.48
C ILE A 178 13.10 -8.29 14.62
N MET A 179 12.94 -8.82 13.39
CA MET A 179 14.04 -9.19 12.49
C MET A 179 14.73 -8.00 11.79
N GLY A 180 14.37 -6.77 12.11
CA GLY A 180 15.12 -5.58 11.70
C GLY A 180 15.04 -5.21 10.21
N LEU A 181 14.12 -5.80 9.42
CA LEU A 181 13.85 -5.34 8.06
C LEU A 181 13.39 -3.87 8.09
N PRO A 182 14.12 -2.92 7.49
CA PRO A 182 13.74 -1.52 7.54
C PRO A 182 12.49 -1.21 6.69
N ARG A 183 12.14 -2.02 5.68
CA ARG A 183 11.13 -1.65 4.67
C ARG A 183 10.30 -2.86 4.17
N GLY A 184 9.01 -2.88 4.53
CA GLY A 184 8.04 -3.89 4.10
C GLY A 184 8.18 -5.26 4.80
N ILE A 185 7.15 -6.10 4.68
CA ILE A 185 7.09 -7.44 5.30
C ILE A 185 6.84 -8.49 4.20
N PRO A 186 7.88 -9.18 3.68
CA PRO A 186 7.72 -10.38 2.87
C PRO A 186 7.16 -11.54 3.72
N ASP A 187 6.51 -12.53 3.11
CA ASP A 187 5.90 -13.65 3.85
C ASP A 187 6.90 -14.43 4.73
N LEU A 188 8.03 -14.83 4.13
CA LEU A 188 9.12 -15.55 4.80
C LEU A 188 10.48 -14.89 4.52
N VAL A 189 11.46 -15.18 5.37
CA VAL A 189 12.88 -14.86 5.15
C VAL A 189 13.75 -16.11 5.32
N CYS A 190 14.80 -16.22 4.51
CA CYS A 190 15.86 -17.21 4.72
C CYS A 190 16.96 -16.62 5.61
N MET A 191 17.26 -17.26 6.74
CA MET A 191 18.16 -16.75 7.78
C MET A 191 19.52 -17.45 7.77
N LYS A 192 20.62 -16.78 7.42
CA LYS A 192 21.98 -17.25 7.74
C LYS A 192 22.03 -17.49 9.25
N LYS A 193 22.33 -18.72 9.64
CA LYS A 193 22.68 -19.05 11.02
C LYS A 193 24.13 -18.66 11.28
N GLY A 194 24.40 -18.03 12.42
CA GLY A 194 25.77 -17.77 12.86
C GLY A 194 26.55 -19.05 13.06
N ASP A 195 27.83 -19.06 12.63
CA ASP A 195 28.72 -20.20 12.85
C ASP A 195 29.20 -20.29 14.31
N ASP A 196 29.32 -19.14 15.00
CA ASP A 196 29.76 -18.99 16.39
C ASP A 196 28.90 -17.95 17.15
N PHE A 197 29.10 -17.84 18.48
CA PHE A 197 28.35 -16.93 19.36
C PHE A 197 28.51 -15.43 19.02
N ASP A 198 29.57 -15.08 18.28
CA ASP A 198 29.90 -13.71 17.85
C ASP A 198 29.44 -13.39 16.40
N ASP A 199 28.91 -14.36 15.65
CA ASP A 199 28.34 -14.15 14.31
C ASP A 199 26.80 -14.10 14.41
N PRO A 200 26.16 -12.92 14.35
CA PRO A 200 24.71 -12.81 14.53
C PRO A 200 23.94 -13.43 13.36
N GLU A 201 22.76 -14.00 13.64
CA GLU A 201 21.86 -14.46 12.58
C GLU A 201 21.46 -13.30 11.66
N SER A 202 21.55 -13.51 10.34
CA SER A 202 21.31 -12.46 9.34
C SER A 202 20.39 -12.95 8.22
N ILE A 203 19.62 -12.07 7.60
CA ILE A 203 18.77 -12.44 6.47
C ILE A 203 19.62 -12.60 5.20
N LEU A 204 19.49 -13.74 4.51
CA LEU A 204 20.11 -13.98 3.19
C LEU A 204 19.24 -13.42 2.05
N PHE A 205 17.92 -13.67 2.12
CA PHE A 205 16.95 -13.17 1.14
C PHE A 205 15.50 -13.24 1.64
N PRO A 206 14.62 -12.34 1.16
CA PRO A 206 13.17 -12.45 1.31
C PRO A 206 12.58 -13.52 0.40
N LEU A 207 11.48 -14.11 0.82
CA LEU A 207 10.69 -15.08 0.06
C LEU A 207 9.21 -14.69 0.13
N GLU A 208 8.62 -14.47 -1.05
CA GLU A 208 7.25 -14.03 -1.24
C GLU A 208 6.38 -15.18 -1.75
N ILE A 209 5.18 -15.35 -1.18
CA ILE A 209 4.28 -16.46 -1.47
C ILE A 209 2.93 -15.93 -1.99
N LYS A 210 2.47 -16.46 -3.12
CA LYS A 210 1.13 -16.16 -3.66
C LYS A 210 0.32 -17.44 -3.80
N ARG A 211 -0.95 -17.43 -3.39
CA ARG A 211 -1.84 -18.59 -3.58
C ARG A 211 -1.92 -18.97 -5.08
N PRO A 212 -1.90 -20.26 -5.46
CA PRO A 212 -1.87 -20.70 -6.87
C PRO A 212 -2.92 -20.08 -7.80
N ILE A 213 -4.11 -19.76 -7.26
CA ILE A 213 -5.20 -19.11 -8.00
C ILE A 213 -4.86 -17.69 -8.48
N PHE A 214 -3.95 -16.98 -7.80
CA PHE A 214 -3.54 -15.62 -8.17
C PHE A 214 -2.28 -15.57 -9.02
N LEU A 215 -1.45 -16.62 -9.02
CA LEU A 215 -0.21 -16.66 -9.78
C LEU A 215 0.05 -18.07 -10.29
N ARG A 216 0.01 -18.25 -11.61
CA ARG A 216 0.41 -19.48 -12.29
C ARG A 216 1.04 -19.12 -13.63
N SER A 217 2.24 -19.60 -13.91
CA SER A 217 2.97 -19.27 -15.13
C SER A 217 3.86 -20.41 -15.61
N LYS A 218 3.88 -20.62 -16.93
CA LYS A 218 4.85 -21.52 -17.59
C LYS A 218 6.14 -20.80 -17.98
N ASN A 219 6.10 -19.48 -18.11
CA ASN A 219 7.25 -18.65 -18.44
C ASN A 219 7.03 -17.25 -17.87
N LEU A 220 7.47 -17.04 -16.63
CA LEU A 220 7.17 -15.83 -15.87
C LEU A 220 7.69 -14.56 -16.57
N VAL A 221 8.85 -14.66 -17.23
CA VAL A 221 9.47 -13.56 -17.99
C VAL A 221 8.62 -13.16 -19.20
N ARG A 222 8.12 -14.14 -19.96
CA ARG A 222 7.24 -13.89 -21.11
C ARG A 222 5.91 -13.29 -20.66
N ASP A 223 5.29 -13.88 -19.64
CA ASP A 223 3.99 -13.43 -19.13
C ASP A 223 4.09 -12.02 -18.52
N TYR A 224 5.23 -11.71 -17.87
CA TYR A 224 5.57 -10.38 -17.38
C TYR A 224 5.69 -9.35 -18.51
N GLU A 225 6.49 -9.62 -19.55
CA GLU A 225 6.65 -8.67 -20.67
C GLU A 225 5.35 -8.50 -21.47
N GLN A 226 4.51 -9.53 -21.58
CA GLN A 226 3.16 -9.41 -22.15
C GLN A 226 2.26 -8.51 -21.31
N GLN A 227 2.22 -8.71 -19.98
CA GLN A 227 1.41 -7.87 -19.08
C GLN A 227 1.92 -6.43 -19.02
N LYS A 228 3.24 -6.21 -19.10
CA LYS A 228 3.89 -4.90 -19.20
C LYS A 228 3.58 -4.18 -20.51
N GLN A 229 3.39 -4.91 -21.61
CA GLN A 229 2.88 -4.33 -22.87
C GLN A 229 1.39 -3.98 -22.77
N GLN A 230 0.57 -4.82 -22.13
CA GLN A 230 -0.84 -4.54 -21.88
C GLN A 230 -1.04 -3.32 -20.94
N GLU A 231 -0.22 -3.18 -19.89
CA GLU A 231 -0.22 -2.03 -18.98
C GLU A 231 0.10 -0.72 -19.74
N ARG A 232 1.07 -0.76 -20.68
CA ARG A 232 1.37 0.37 -21.58
C ARG A 232 0.24 0.73 -22.54
N SER A 233 -0.68 -0.19 -22.81
CA SER A 233 -1.90 0.04 -23.60
C SER A 233 -3.10 0.45 -22.74
N GLY A 234 -2.90 0.77 -21.45
CA GLY A 234 -3.94 1.24 -20.54
C GLY A 234 -4.71 0.14 -19.79
N MET A 235 -4.30 -1.12 -19.87
CA MET A 235 -4.90 -2.20 -19.07
C MET A 235 -4.32 -2.22 -17.64
N ALA A 236 -5.06 -2.79 -16.69
CA ALA A 236 -4.56 -2.95 -15.32
C ALA A 236 -3.40 -3.96 -15.24
N ALA A 237 -2.45 -3.71 -14.32
CA ALA A 237 -1.28 -4.56 -14.09
C ALA A 237 -1.68 -6.02 -13.79
N GLY A 238 -1.19 -6.94 -14.63
CA GLY A 238 -1.52 -8.36 -14.52
C GLY A 238 -0.94 -9.03 -13.27
N PRO A 239 -1.39 -10.26 -12.92
CA PRO A 239 -0.99 -10.95 -11.70
C PRO A 239 0.52 -11.24 -11.62
N VAL A 240 1.13 -11.68 -12.72
CA VAL A 240 2.58 -11.94 -12.80
C VAL A 240 3.36 -10.64 -12.61
N GLN A 241 2.90 -9.57 -13.24
CA GLN A 241 3.51 -8.25 -13.12
C GLN A 241 3.44 -7.72 -11.69
N ARG A 242 2.31 -7.86 -11.00
CA ARG A 242 2.15 -7.44 -9.60
C ARG A 242 3.03 -8.24 -8.65
N ALA A 243 3.05 -9.56 -8.78
CA ALA A 243 3.87 -10.43 -7.93
C ALA A 243 5.38 -10.18 -8.10
N LEU A 244 5.86 -9.97 -9.34
CA LEU A 244 7.25 -9.61 -9.59
C LEU A 244 7.61 -8.20 -9.14
N LYS A 245 6.73 -7.19 -9.33
CA LYS A 245 6.94 -5.84 -8.79
C LYS A 245 7.08 -5.89 -7.26
N GLN A 246 6.20 -6.62 -6.56
CA GLN A 246 6.23 -6.75 -5.09
C GLN A 246 7.51 -7.46 -4.59
N ALA A 247 7.85 -8.64 -5.13
CA ALA A 247 9.06 -9.36 -4.72
C ALA A 247 10.34 -8.56 -5.00
N PHE A 248 10.40 -7.87 -6.15
CA PHE A 248 11.50 -6.96 -6.49
C PHE A 248 11.59 -5.76 -5.53
N GLY A 249 10.44 -5.20 -5.13
CA GLY A 249 10.36 -4.15 -4.12
C GLY A 249 11.05 -4.56 -2.83
N TYR A 250 10.66 -5.68 -2.21
CA TYR A 250 11.30 -6.17 -0.98
C TYR A 250 12.80 -6.39 -1.13
N MET A 251 13.26 -6.92 -2.28
CA MET A 251 14.69 -7.07 -2.56
C MET A 251 15.41 -5.71 -2.62
N ARG A 252 14.91 -4.77 -3.42
CA ARG A 252 15.56 -3.47 -3.65
C ARG A 252 15.52 -2.58 -2.41
N LEU A 253 14.36 -2.47 -1.75
CA LEU A 253 14.13 -1.58 -0.61
C LEU A 253 14.93 -1.96 0.64
N ASN A 254 15.34 -3.22 0.76
CA ASN A 254 16.20 -3.71 1.83
C ASN A 254 17.64 -4.03 1.36
N GLY A 255 18.00 -3.72 0.11
CA GLY A 255 19.36 -3.91 -0.43
C GLY A 255 19.77 -5.34 -0.78
N TYR A 256 18.86 -6.32 -0.69
CA TYR A 256 19.15 -7.72 -1.02
C TYR A 256 19.36 -7.93 -2.51
N ARG A 257 20.37 -8.73 -2.88
CA ARG A 257 20.56 -9.20 -4.26
C ARG A 257 19.59 -10.30 -4.64
N TYR A 258 19.33 -11.21 -3.70
CA TYR A 258 18.61 -12.46 -3.90
C TYR A 258 17.19 -12.35 -3.35
N GLY A 259 16.27 -13.11 -3.94
CA GLY A 259 14.89 -13.21 -3.52
C GLY A 259 14.22 -14.43 -4.14
N VAL A 260 13.06 -14.83 -3.61
CA VAL A 260 12.28 -15.95 -4.14
C VAL A 260 10.82 -15.54 -4.23
N LEU A 261 10.16 -15.96 -5.31
CA LEU A 261 8.71 -15.88 -5.48
C LEU A 261 8.17 -17.31 -5.63
N SER A 262 7.19 -17.70 -4.84
CA SER A 262 6.62 -19.05 -4.84
C SER A 262 5.09 -19.05 -4.81
N THR A 263 4.49 -20.16 -5.23
CA THR A 263 3.06 -20.44 -5.10
C THR A 263 2.79 -21.77 -4.39
N TYR A 264 3.79 -22.31 -3.68
CA TYR A 264 3.89 -23.71 -3.26
C TYR A 264 3.99 -24.69 -4.44
N GLU A 265 3.14 -24.58 -5.47
CA GLU A 265 3.18 -25.40 -6.70
C GLU A 265 4.36 -25.02 -7.61
N GLN A 266 4.68 -23.74 -7.73
CA GLN A 266 5.68 -23.20 -8.64
C GLN A 266 6.60 -22.23 -7.89
N THR A 267 7.90 -22.27 -8.18
CA THR A 267 8.91 -21.40 -7.56
C THR A 267 9.80 -20.77 -8.62
N TRP A 268 10.13 -19.49 -8.41
CA TRP A 268 11.02 -18.68 -9.22
C TRP A 268 12.07 -18.02 -8.34
N PHE A 269 13.33 -18.23 -8.69
CA PHE A 269 14.48 -17.66 -7.99
C PHE A 269 14.89 -16.35 -8.67
N LEU A 270 15.10 -15.31 -7.88
CA LEU A 270 15.27 -13.92 -8.32
C LEU A 270 16.67 -13.43 -7.94
N MET A 271 17.36 -12.77 -8.86
CA MET A 271 18.67 -12.16 -8.61
C MET A 271 18.77 -10.79 -9.28
N ARG A 272 19.11 -9.76 -8.50
CA ARG A 272 19.43 -8.43 -9.03
C ARG A 272 20.78 -8.48 -9.74
N VAL A 273 20.81 -7.87 -10.92
CA VAL A 273 21.99 -7.87 -11.81
C VAL A 273 23.09 -6.98 -11.20
N GLU A 274 22.74 -5.73 -10.93
CA GLU A 274 23.64 -4.68 -10.44
C GLU A 274 23.00 -3.87 -9.30
N GLN A 275 23.83 -3.25 -8.48
CA GLN A 275 23.41 -2.30 -7.45
C GLN A 275 22.67 -1.11 -8.08
N ASN A 276 21.66 -0.58 -7.39
CA ASN A 276 20.76 0.50 -7.82
C ASN A 276 20.03 0.29 -9.18
N SER A 277 20.22 -0.86 -9.83
CA SER A 277 19.63 -1.17 -11.13
C SER A 277 18.21 -1.73 -11.02
N THR A 278 17.44 -1.59 -12.10
CA THR A 278 16.13 -2.24 -12.26
C THR A 278 16.24 -3.66 -12.83
N GLY A 279 17.47 -4.15 -13.06
CA GLY A 279 17.73 -5.45 -13.68
C GLY A 279 17.44 -6.60 -12.73
N LEU A 280 16.57 -7.51 -13.16
CA LEU A 280 16.19 -8.70 -12.41
C LEU A 280 16.32 -9.95 -13.29
N TRP A 281 17.17 -10.88 -12.90
CA TRP A 281 17.21 -12.23 -13.46
C TRP A 281 16.22 -13.12 -12.72
N VAL A 282 15.46 -13.92 -13.48
CA VAL A 282 14.41 -14.80 -12.98
C VAL A 282 14.65 -16.20 -13.52
N SER A 283 14.68 -17.21 -12.65
CA SER A 283 14.85 -18.60 -13.08
C SER A 283 13.71 -19.07 -13.98
N PRO A 284 13.93 -20.13 -14.79
CA PRO A 284 12.83 -20.94 -15.32
C PRO A 284 11.90 -21.39 -14.17
N THR A 285 10.62 -21.62 -14.48
CA THR A 285 9.67 -22.15 -13.50
C THR A 285 10.14 -23.50 -12.95
N VAL A 286 10.34 -23.59 -11.64
CA VAL A 286 10.61 -24.86 -10.93
C VAL A 286 9.30 -25.31 -10.30
N ALA A 287 8.75 -26.45 -10.74
CA ALA A 287 7.57 -27.04 -10.13
C ALA A 287 7.94 -27.82 -8.86
N PHE A 288 7.00 -27.96 -7.92
CA PHE A 288 7.21 -28.69 -6.67
C PHE A 288 7.59 -30.17 -6.87
N ASP A 289 7.13 -30.77 -7.97
CA ASP A 289 7.35 -32.15 -8.40
C ASP A 289 8.52 -32.30 -9.40
N SER A 290 9.31 -31.23 -9.63
CA SER A 290 10.42 -31.30 -10.57
C SER A 290 11.53 -32.24 -10.08
N THR A 291 12.08 -33.04 -10.99
CA THR A 291 13.19 -33.96 -10.72
C THR A 291 14.54 -33.44 -11.25
N GLU A 292 14.53 -32.51 -12.21
CA GLU A 292 15.72 -32.07 -12.94
C GLU A 292 15.74 -30.53 -13.17
N PRO A 293 16.44 -29.77 -12.30
CA PRO A 293 16.79 -30.12 -10.93
C PRO A 293 15.56 -30.14 -10.00
N THR A 294 15.66 -30.85 -8.87
CA THR A 294 14.63 -30.81 -7.82
C THR A 294 14.55 -29.44 -7.14
N LEU A 295 13.38 -29.11 -6.59
CA LEU A 295 13.17 -27.87 -5.84
C LEU A 295 14.14 -27.74 -4.63
N LEU A 296 14.46 -28.85 -3.96
CA LEU A 296 15.44 -28.87 -2.87
C LEU A 296 16.87 -28.57 -3.35
N GLN A 297 17.28 -29.13 -4.50
CA GLN A 297 18.58 -28.79 -5.11
C GLN A 297 18.66 -27.31 -5.48
N CYS A 298 17.57 -26.73 -6.02
CA CYS A 298 17.49 -25.30 -6.31
C CYS A 298 17.68 -24.44 -5.04
N TYR A 299 16.97 -24.75 -3.95
CA TYR A 299 17.14 -24.02 -2.68
C TYR A 299 18.55 -24.17 -2.09
N LEU A 300 19.11 -25.39 -2.04
CA LEU A 300 20.48 -25.64 -1.57
C LEU A 300 21.51 -24.83 -2.34
N TRP A 301 21.42 -24.84 -3.68
CA TRP A 301 22.31 -24.07 -4.55
C TRP A 301 22.14 -22.56 -4.37
N PHE A 302 20.90 -22.08 -4.32
CA PHE A 302 20.59 -20.65 -4.22
C PHE A 302 21.02 -20.07 -2.86
N ILE A 303 20.81 -20.81 -1.78
CA ILE A 303 21.32 -20.49 -0.43
C ILE A 303 22.84 -20.43 -0.44
N ARG A 304 23.51 -21.44 -1.01
CA ARG A 304 24.97 -21.45 -1.13
C ARG A 304 25.47 -20.26 -1.95
N LYS A 305 24.79 -19.91 -3.03
CA LYS A 305 25.12 -18.74 -3.85
C LYS A 305 24.98 -17.44 -3.05
N ALA A 306 23.85 -17.23 -2.38
CA ALA A 306 23.61 -16.03 -1.58
C ALA A 306 24.60 -15.89 -0.41
N HIS A 307 24.89 -16.98 0.30
CA HIS A 307 25.83 -16.99 1.44
C HIS A 307 27.29 -16.72 1.02
N ASN A 308 27.69 -17.13 -0.19
CA ASN A 308 29.07 -16.94 -0.67
C ASN A 308 29.28 -15.65 -1.50
N ASP A 309 28.24 -14.84 -1.70
CA ASP A 309 28.29 -13.61 -2.51
C ASP A 309 28.84 -12.41 -1.72
N HIS A 310 30.08 -12.53 -1.28
CA HIS A 310 30.79 -11.52 -0.49
C HIS A 310 31.09 -10.22 -1.26
N GLU A 311 30.95 -10.23 -2.59
CA GLU A 311 31.11 -9.04 -3.44
C GLU A 311 29.88 -8.12 -3.39
N TRP A 312 28.71 -8.65 -3.04
CA TRP A 312 27.50 -7.86 -2.97
C TRP A 312 27.39 -7.08 -1.64
N ILE A 313 27.57 -5.77 -1.73
CA ILE A 313 27.27 -4.86 -0.63
C ILE A 313 25.76 -4.53 -0.67
N MET A 314 25.06 -4.70 0.45
CA MET A 314 23.66 -4.30 0.60
C MET A 314 23.49 -2.82 0.23
N ASP A 315 22.60 -2.54 -0.72
CA ASP A 315 22.34 -1.21 -1.26
C ASP A 315 20.89 -0.75 -1.03
N PRO A 316 20.41 -0.68 0.23
CA PRO A 316 19.09 -0.12 0.50
C PRO A 316 19.07 1.36 0.04
N PRO A 317 18.01 1.80 -0.65
CA PRO A 317 17.96 3.16 -1.18
C PRO A 317 18.04 4.17 -0.04
N ASN A 318 18.86 5.20 -0.25
CA ASN A 318 18.91 6.33 0.67
C ASN A 318 17.58 7.09 0.65
N ASP A 319 17.38 7.99 1.61
CA ASP A 319 16.11 8.68 1.80
C ASP A 319 15.60 9.47 0.57
N GLN A 320 16.50 9.95 -0.30
CA GLN A 320 16.16 10.64 -1.55
C GLN A 320 15.87 9.66 -2.69
N GLU A 321 16.62 8.56 -2.79
CA GLU A 321 16.38 7.49 -3.76
C GLU A 321 15.07 6.76 -3.46
N LEU A 322 14.74 6.61 -2.18
CA LEU A 322 13.46 6.08 -1.72
C LEU A 322 12.31 6.96 -2.17
N GLU A 323 12.43 8.28 -2.02
CA GLU A 323 11.44 9.25 -2.49
C GLU A 323 11.15 9.02 -3.99
N THR A 324 12.21 8.94 -4.82
CA THR A 324 12.09 8.65 -6.26
C THR A 324 11.55 7.25 -6.59
N ILE A 325 11.84 6.21 -5.79
CA ILE A 325 11.29 4.85 -6.00
C ILE A 325 9.79 4.81 -5.63
N LEU A 326 9.39 5.49 -4.56
CA LEU A 326 8.00 5.58 -4.10
C LEU A 326 7.14 6.52 -4.97
N GLU A 327 7.73 7.59 -5.52
CA GLU A 327 7.16 8.42 -6.60
C GLU A 327 6.80 7.55 -7.81
N ASP A 328 7.66 6.58 -8.14
CA ASP A 328 7.45 5.69 -9.27
C ASP A 328 6.34 4.65 -8.94
N GLU A 329 6.33 4.05 -7.74
CA GLU A 329 5.53 2.84 -7.45
C GLU A 329 3.99 2.98 -7.33
N ASN A 330 3.36 4.12 -7.67
CA ASN A 330 1.90 4.32 -7.58
C ASN A 330 1.12 4.05 -8.90
N PRO A 331 0.40 2.91 -9.05
CA PRO A 331 -0.44 2.62 -10.22
C PRO A 331 -1.89 3.16 -10.12
N PRO A 332 -2.58 3.43 -11.25
CA PRO A 332 -3.92 4.05 -11.26
C PRO A 332 -5.11 3.16 -10.83
N ASP A 333 -6.22 3.83 -10.50
CA ASP A 333 -7.57 3.34 -10.13
C ASP A 333 -8.35 2.60 -11.23
N ASP A 334 -9.46 1.92 -10.85
CA ASP A 334 -10.77 2.34 -11.40
C ASP A 334 -11.98 2.13 -10.46
N LYS A 335 -13.12 2.74 -10.83
CA LYS A 335 -14.15 3.33 -9.94
C LYS A 335 -15.44 2.52 -9.75
N ARG A 336 -16.12 2.80 -8.61
CA ARG A 336 -17.52 3.29 -8.45
C ARG A 336 -17.75 3.61 -6.95
N GLU A 337 -18.45 4.67 -6.52
CA GLU A 337 -19.02 5.82 -7.25
C GLU A 337 -19.13 7.11 -6.36
N ARG A 338 -20.15 7.94 -6.64
CA ARG A 338 -20.64 9.20 -6.02
C ARG A 338 -20.80 9.19 -4.46
N LYS A 339 -20.82 10.31 -3.71
CA LYS A 339 -20.70 11.77 -4.01
C LYS A 339 -20.36 12.61 -2.74
N ASP A 340 -20.16 13.91 -2.95
CA ASP A 340 -20.41 15.07 -2.04
C ASP A 340 -19.49 15.40 -0.83
N SER A 341 -18.54 16.31 -1.13
CA SER A 341 -18.31 17.65 -0.51
C SER A 341 -18.03 17.90 0.99
N GLN A 342 -16.78 18.32 1.23
CA GLN A 342 -16.32 19.52 1.98
C GLN A 342 -16.55 19.67 3.51
N LEU A 343 -15.46 19.92 4.28
CA LEU A 343 -15.20 21.25 4.89
C LEU A 343 -13.77 21.44 5.48
N ARG A 344 -13.16 22.61 5.21
CA ARG A 344 -11.84 23.05 5.71
C ARG A 344 -11.85 23.37 7.22
N MET A 345 -10.65 23.41 7.83
CA MET A 345 -10.14 24.39 8.82
C MET A 345 -8.63 24.08 8.99
N LYS A 346 -7.67 24.95 8.64
CA LYS A 346 -7.23 26.21 9.30
C LYS A 346 -6.86 26.06 10.79
N THR A 347 -5.55 25.97 11.05
CA THR A 347 -4.85 26.77 12.08
C THR A 347 -3.44 27.13 11.58
N ARG A 348 -2.95 28.33 11.92
CA ARG A 348 -1.60 28.79 11.57
C ARG A 348 -0.64 28.47 12.70
N SER A 349 0.47 27.78 12.40
CA SER A 349 1.78 28.20 12.88
C SER A 349 2.80 27.88 11.77
N SER A 350 3.82 28.70 11.63
CA SER A 350 4.64 28.75 10.41
C SER A 350 6.06 28.25 10.62
N SER A 351 6.38 27.09 10.04
CA SER A 351 7.72 26.70 9.62
C SER A 351 7.62 25.90 8.32
N LYS A 352 8.56 26.10 7.41
CA LYS A 352 8.52 25.58 6.03
C LYS A 352 9.05 24.14 5.97
N GLY A 353 8.55 23.37 5.00
CA GLY A 353 9.01 22.01 4.68
C GLY A 353 7.97 20.94 5.03
N THR A 354 7.46 20.23 4.01
CA THR A 354 6.59 19.06 4.22
C THR A 354 7.40 17.98 4.93
N THR A 355 6.95 17.58 6.11
CA THR A 355 7.70 16.65 6.96
C THR A 355 7.35 15.21 6.59
N ARG A 356 8.34 14.39 6.22
CA ARG A 356 8.19 12.93 6.16
C ARG A 356 7.57 12.46 7.48
N VAL A 357 6.42 11.80 7.44
CA VAL A 357 5.82 11.20 8.64
C VAL A 357 6.56 9.91 8.95
N VAL A 358 7.79 10.05 9.46
CA VAL A 358 8.46 8.98 10.19
C VAL A 358 7.53 8.61 11.33
N LEU A 359 7.02 7.38 11.33
CA LEU A 359 6.16 6.96 12.42
C LEU A 359 6.96 7.03 13.72
N PRO A 360 6.41 7.66 14.77
CA PRO A 360 7.08 7.69 16.05
C PRO A 360 7.17 6.27 16.61
N ALA A 361 8.20 6.00 17.41
CA ALA A 361 8.29 4.74 18.13
C ALA A 361 7.04 4.54 19.01
N PHE A 362 6.48 3.33 18.94
CA PHE A 362 5.36 2.88 19.76
C PHE A 362 5.88 1.88 20.79
N ASP A 363 5.76 2.22 22.07
CA ASP A 363 6.16 1.35 23.17
C ASP A 363 5.09 0.28 23.41
N ASN A 364 5.49 -0.90 23.87
CA ASN A 364 4.58 -1.96 24.32
C ASN A 364 3.48 -2.33 23.30
N MET A 365 3.84 -2.51 22.01
CA MET A 365 2.88 -2.98 20.99
C MET A 365 2.40 -4.41 21.27
N GLU A 366 1.13 -4.54 21.66
CA GLU A 366 0.41 -5.80 21.91
C GLU A 366 -0.63 -6.00 20.78
N LEU A 367 -0.63 -7.17 20.12
CA LEU A 367 -1.60 -7.47 19.06
C LEU A 367 -2.99 -7.74 19.69
N ILE A 368 -3.99 -6.90 19.38
CA ILE A 368 -5.37 -7.05 19.87
C ILE A 368 -6.13 -8.04 19.00
N SER A 369 -6.00 -7.90 17.68
CA SER A 369 -6.65 -8.77 16.71
C SER A 369 -5.80 -8.96 15.46
N HIS A 370 -5.84 -10.20 14.97
CA HIS A 370 -5.46 -10.58 13.62
C HIS A 370 -6.76 -10.90 12.88
N ASP A 371 -7.46 -9.85 12.45
CA ASP A 371 -8.64 -10.00 11.61
C ASP A 371 -8.21 -10.06 10.13
N GLU A 372 -9.04 -10.63 9.26
CA GLU A 372 -8.78 -10.77 7.81
C GLU A 372 -8.63 -9.41 7.09
N ARG A 373 -8.81 -8.29 7.80
CA ARG A 373 -8.86 -6.93 7.26
C ARG A 373 -7.70 -6.01 7.64
N ALA A 374 -7.06 -6.17 8.79
CA ALA A 374 -5.92 -5.33 9.23
C ALA A 374 -5.29 -5.87 10.51
N GLN A 375 -3.99 -5.62 10.71
CA GLN A 375 -3.34 -5.88 11.98
C GLN A 375 -3.67 -4.74 12.97
N THR A 376 -4.29 -5.06 14.11
CA THR A 376 -4.67 -4.07 15.13
C THR A 376 -3.87 -4.27 16.41
N TYR A 377 -3.10 -3.26 16.80
CA TYR A 377 -2.26 -3.27 18.00
C TYR A 377 -2.76 -2.27 19.05
N LYS A 378 -2.58 -2.60 20.32
CA LYS A 378 -2.58 -1.66 21.44
C LYS A 378 -1.15 -1.23 21.67
N ALA A 379 -0.91 0.05 21.92
CA ALA A 379 0.43 0.55 22.21
C ALA A 379 0.42 1.71 23.20
N SER A 380 1.60 2.08 23.68
CA SER A 380 1.87 3.32 24.40
C SER A 380 2.59 4.30 23.48
N TRP A 381 2.12 5.55 23.44
CA TRP A 381 2.72 6.63 22.66
C TRP A 381 2.58 7.97 23.38
N GLN A 382 3.69 8.70 23.58
CA GLN A 382 3.72 9.99 24.29
C GLN A 382 2.99 9.95 25.65
N GLY A 383 3.13 8.85 26.40
CA GLY A 383 2.46 8.65 27.69
C GLY A 383 0.96 8.35 27.62
N ARG A 384 0.42 8.01 26.45
CA ARG A 384 -0.99 7.66 26.22
C ARG A 384 -1.13 6.24 25.68
N ASN A 385 -2.22 5.57 26.01
CA ASN A 385 -2.60 4.34 25.33
C ASN A 385 -3.26 4.67 24.00
N VAL A 386 -2.82 4.01 22.93
CA VAL A 386 -3.32 4.18 21.55
C VAL A 386 -3.69 2.82 20.94
N VAL A 387 -4.54 2.84 19.92
CA VAL A 387 -4.75 1.73 19.00
C VAL A 387 -4.06 2.07 17.68
N VAL A 388 -3.22 1.16 17.19
CA VAL A 388 -2.52 1.25 15.90
C VAL A 388 -3.09 0.18 14.99
N LYS A 389 -3.94 0.57 14.04
CA LYS A 389 -4.35 -0.30 12.92
C LYS A 389 -3.38 -0.09 11.77
N LYS A 390 -2.92 -1.17 11.13
CA LYS A 390 -2.08 -1.07 9.94
C LYS A 390 -2.10 -2.26 9.01
N CYS A 391 -1.72 -2.00 7.76
CA CYS A 391 -1.62 -2.96 6.68
C CYS A 391 -0.59 -2.54 5.62
N ASP A 392 0.04 -3.51 4.97
CA ASP A 392 0.92 -3.26 3.82
C ASP A 392 0.10 -2.83 2.59
N LEU A 393 0.58 -1.82 1.86
CA LEU A 393 0.00 -1.36 0.60
C LEU A 393 0.04 -2.43 -0.53
N TRP A 394 0.93 -3.41 -0.38
CA TRP A 394 1.25 -4.41 -1.40
C TRP A 394 0.55 -5.75 -1.22
N ASN A 395 0.20 -6.12 0.00
CA ASN A 395 -0.38 -7.44 0.29
C ASN A 395 -1.84 -7.52 -0.14
N GLU A 396 -2.69 -6.54 0.20
CA GLU A 396 -4.11 -6.56 -0.19
C GLU A 396 -4.69 -5.14 -0.36
N ARG A 397 -5.00 -4.76 -1.61
CA ARG A 397 -5.60 -3.45 -1.93
C ARG A 397 -6.94 -3.14 -1.22
N PRO A 398 -7.88 -4.10 -1.03
CA PRO A 398 -9.14 -3.82 -0.34
C PRO A 398 -8.93 -3.32 1.09
N ILE A 399 -8.04 -4.01 1.82
CA ILE A 399 -7.62 -3.68 3.19
C ILE A 399 -7.05 -2.26 3.29
N ALA A 400 -6.11 -1.91 2.41
CA ALA A 400 -5.53 -0.58 2.40
C ALA A 400 -6.55 0.51 2.01
N GLN A 401 -7.57 0.17 1.22
CA GLN A 401 -8.69 1.07 0.90
C GLN A 401 -9.64 1.22 2.10
N GLU A 402 -10.01 0.15 2.79
CA GLU A 402 -10.82 0.18 4.02
C GLU A 402 -10.15 1.02 5.11
N LEU A 403 -8.84 0.89 5.32
CA LEU A 403 -8.14 1.66 6.36
C LEU A 403 -7.97 3.15 5.98
N LYS A 404 -7.69 3.45 4.70
CA LYS A 404 -7.72 4.84 4.17
C LYS A 404 -9.13 5.45 4.24
N HIS A 405 -10.16 4.63 4.08
CA HIS A 405 -11.55 5.05 4.14
C HIS A 405 -12.01 5.28 5.59
N GLU A 406 -11.64 4.40 6.52
CA GLU A 406 -11.84 4.61 7.97
C GLU A 406 -11.21 5.96 8.39
N ALA A 407 -9.97 6.24 7.99
CA ALA A 407 -9.33 7.54 8.23
C ALA A 407 -10.15 8.73 7.72
N ARG A 408 -10.74 8.60 6.53
CA ARG A 408 -11.62 9.62 5.93
C ARG A 408 -12.91 9.80 6.73
N ILE A 409 -13.50 8.71 7.24
CA ILE A 409 -14.72 8.78 8.06
C ILE A 409 -14.42 9.44 9.41
N TYR A 410 -13.30 9.11 10.07
CA TYR A 410 -12.84 9.86 11.25
C TYR A 410 -12.71 11.37 10.98
N GLN A 411 -12.24 11.76 9.78
CA GLN A 411 -12.11 13.17 9.39
C GLN A 411 -13.46 13.87 9.10
N VAL A 412 -14.46 13.15 8.57
CA VAL A 412 -15.84 13.65 8.46
C VAL A 412 -16.44 13.85 9.85
N LEU A 413 -16.28 12.85 10.72
CA LEU A 413 -16.78 12.83 12.09
C LEU A 413 -15.87 13.61 13.09
N ARG A 414 -15.02 14.53 12.61
CA ARG A 414 -14.02 15.26 13.44
C ARG A 414 -14.60 15.95 14.67
N THR A 415 -15.86 16.39 14.62
CA THR A 415 -16.56 17.07 15.71
C THR A 415 -17.06 16.12 16.80
N LEU A 416 -17.06 14.81 16.54
CA LEU A 416 -17.49 13.77 17.47
C LEU A 416 -16.30 13.02 18.10
N GLN A 417 -15.08 13.24 17.59
CA GLN A 417 -13.85 12.66 18.11
C GLN A 417 -13.63 13.02 19.59
N GLY A 418 -13.24 12.03 20.39
CA GLY A 418 -13.08 12.14 21.83
C GLY A 418 -14.40 12.10 22.62
N ARG A 419 -15.56 12.09 21.95
CA ARG A 419 -16.89 12.07 22.58
C ARG A 419 -17.75 10.86 22.21
N TYR A 420 -17.84 10.52 20.92
CA TYR A 420 -18.64 9.39 20.41
C TYR A 420 -17.85 8.47 19.47
N ILE A 421 -16.65 8.88 19.07
CA ILE A 421 -15.64 8.06 18.38
C ILE A 421 -14.26 8.39 18.96
N PRO A 422 -13.26 7.50 18.90
CA PRO A 422 -11.90 7.80 19.36
C PRO A 422 -11.32 9.06 18.68
N THR A 423 -10.35 9.72 19.32
CA THR A 423 -9.60 10.78 18.64
C THR A 423 -8.59 10.16 17.68
N LEU A 424 -8.64 10.56 16.41
CA LEU A 424 -7.63 10.24 15.42
C LEU A 424 -6.36 11.03 15.72
N ARG A 425 -5.24 10.32 15.82
CA ARG A 425 -3.91 10.88 16.13
C ARG A 425 -3.01 10.91 14.90
N ILE A 426 -2.99 9.82 14.13
CA ILE A 426 -2.21 9.69 12.91
C ILE A 426 -3.08 8.98 11.88
N ALA A 427 -3.09 9.49 10.65
CA ALA A 427 -3.53 8.76 9.47
C ALA A 427 -2.51 9.08 8.38
N ALA A 428 -1.66 8.11 8.06
CA ALA A 428 -0.54 8.30 7.14
C ALA A 428 -0.27 7.05 6.33
N VAL A 429 0.40 7.22 5.19
CA VAL A 429 1.21 6.17 4.60
C VAL A 429 2.60 6.30 5.24
N ALA A 430 3.01 5.29 5.99
CA ALA A 430 4.31 5.22 6.62
C ALA A 430 5.32 4.58 5.66
N ASP A 431 6.48 5.21 5.52
CA ASP A 431 7.61 4.76 4.69
C ASP A 431 7.26 4.39 3.23
N GLY A 432 6.13 4.90 2.72
CA GLY A 432 5.58 4.57 1.41
C GLY A 432 4.94 3.17 1.30
N MET A 433 4.84 2.42 2.40
CA MET A 433 4.60 0.96 2.36
C MET A 433 3.51 0.45 3.29
N GLU A 434 3.32 1.03 4.48
CA GLU A 434 2.22 0.68 5.38
C GLU A 434 1.17 1.81 5.39
N VAL A 435 -0.12 1.50 5.24
CA VAL A 435 -1.17 2.42 5.70
C VAL A 435 -1.29 2.27 7.20
N VAL A 436 -1.16 3.36 7.94
CA VAL A 436 -1.23 3.34 9.41
C VAL A 436 -2.24 4.36 9.91
N LEU A 437 -3.18 3.86 10.72
CA LEU A 437 -4.21 4.61 11.42
C LEU A 437 -3.97 4.46 12.92
N VAL A 438 -3.77 5.57 13.62
CA VAL A 438 -3.57 5.60 15.07
C VAL A 438 -4.67 6.41 15.71
N THR A 439 -5.40 5.80 16.64
CA THR A 439 -6.44 6.45 17.44
C THR A 439 -6.13 6.32 18.93
N ASP A 440 -6.78 7.12 19.78
CA ASP A 440 -6.73 6.88 21.23
C ASP A 440 -7.29 5.50 21.58
N PHE A 441 -6.70 4.81 22.56
CA PHE A 441 -7.26 3.59 23.11
C PHE A 441 -8.46 3.91 24.00
N VAL A 442 -9.59 3.27 23.73
CA VAL A 442 -10.86 3.54 24.40
C VAL A 442 -11.49 2.26 24.93
N GLY A 443 -11.28 1.98 26.22
CA GLY A 443 -12.10 1.02 26.97
C GLY A 443 -12.11 -0.42 26.45
N CYS A 444 -13.27 -1.07 26.48
CA CYS A 444 -13.50 -2.43 25.96
C CYS A 444 -14.85 -2.52 25.23
N ASP A 445 -15.06 -3.58 24.46
CA ASP A 445 -16.30 -3.76 23.69
C ASP A 445 -17.54 -3.98 24.57
N ILE A 446 -18.72 -3.54 24.09
CA ILE A 446 -19.94 -3.60 24.91
C ILE A 446 -20.46 -5.02 25.18
N SER A 447 -19.98 -6.05 24.47
CA SER A 447 -20.38 -7.43 24.78
C SER A 447 -19.90 -7.90 26.16
N ARG A 448 -18.87 -7.23 26.72
CA ARG A 448 -18.29 -7.54 28.03
C ARG A 448 -18.96 -6.80 29.19
N VAL A 449 -19.97 -5.95 28.95
CA VAL A 449 -20.63 -5.17 30.02
C VAL A 449 -22.14 -5.32 29.99
N ARG A 450 -22.77 -5.14 31.16
CA ARG A 450 -24.21 -4.89 31.25
C ARG A 450 -24.49 -3.42 30.97
N LEU A 451 -25.44 -3.19 30.07
CA LEU A 451 -25.97 -1.87 29.70
C LEU A 451 -27.33 -1.67 30.35
N ASP A 452 -27.54 -0.53 30.99
CA ASP A 452 -28.87 -0.11 31.45
C ASP A 452 -29.60 0.74 30.38
N ASN A 453 -30.82 1.18 30.68
CA ASN A 453 -31.61 2.00 29.76
C ASN A 453 -30.99 3.39 29.48
N ALA A 454 -30.22 3.95 30.42
CA ALA A 454 -29.54 5.23 30.24
C ALA A 454 -28.31 5.07 29.34
N ASP A 455 -27.54 3.99 29.54
CA ASP A 455 -26.42 3.62 28.68
C ASP A 455 -26.87 3.31 27.25
N GLN A 456 -27.96 2.56 27.06
CA GLN A 456 -28.58 2.40 25.73
C GLN A 456 -29.04 3.74 25.11
N GLY A 457 -29.54 4.67 25.94
CA GLY A 457 -29.89 6.03 25.52
C GLY A 457 -28.66 6.80 25.00
N LYS A 458 -27.52 6.70 25.69
CA LYS A 458 -26.24 7.30 25.24
C LYS A 458 -25.75 6.69 23.92
N ILE A 459 -25.82 5.37 23.76
CA ILE A 459 -25.40 4.70 22.52
C ILE A 459 -26.28 5.16 21.34
N ARG A 460 -27.60 5.26 21.54
CA ARG A 460 -28.52 5.82 20.52
C ARG A 460 -28.21 7.29 20.20
N ALA A 461 -27.92 8.11 21.21
CA ALA A 461 -27.54 9.51 21.00
C ALA A 461 -26.19 9.67 20.26
N ALA A 462 -25.23 8.78 20.52
CA ALA A 462 -23.96 8.72 19.83
C ALA A 462 -24.11 8.32 18.36
N LEU A 463 -24.92 7.30 18.04
CA LEU A 463 -25.22 6.96 16.64
C LEU A 463 -26.01 8.07 15.94
N SER A 464 -27.00 8.68 16.60
CA SER A 464 -27.75 9.81 16.04
C SER A 464 -26.81 10.96 15.66
N ALA A 465 -25.81 11.28 16.48
CA ALA A 465 -24.84 12.33 16.15
C ALA A 465 -23.93 11.98 14.95
N ILE A 466 -23.65 10.69 14.72
CA ILE A 466 -22.97 10.20 13.51
C ILE A 466 -23.89 10.34 12.29
N HIS A 467 -25.18 10.00 12.44
CA HIS A 467 -26.20 10.12 11.40
C HIS A 467 -26.51 11.57 11.01
N ASP A 468 -26.45 12.51 11.96
CA ASP A 468 -26.61 13.95 11.72
C ASP A 468 -25.53 14.53 10.80
N LEU A 469 -24.37 13.86 10.69
CA LEU A 469 -23.29 14.18 9.74
C LEU A 469 -23.39 13.39 8.41
N GLY A 470 -24.49 12.67 8.20
CA GLY A 470 -24.75 11.90 6.98
C GLY A 470 -23.90 10.63 6.86
N VAL A 471 -23.45 10.04 7.96
CA VAL A 471 -22.65 8.81 7.95
C VAL A 471 -23.46 7.62 8.46
N VAL A 472 -23.52 6.56 7.67
CA VAL A 472 -23.92 5.19 8.05
C VAL A 472 -22.67 4.43 8.46
N HIS A 473 -22.66 3.75 9.60
CA HIS A 473 -21.51 2.97 10.08
C HIS A 473 -21.27 1.68 9.28
N GLY A 474 -22.33 1.00 8.85
CA GLY A 474 -22.29 -0.16 7.94
C GLY A 474 -21.95 -1.51 8.59
N ASP A 475 -21.29 -1.53 9.76
CA ASP A 475 -20.89 -2.76 10.47
C ASP A 475 -21.18 -2.67 11.98
N LEU A 476 -22.46 -2.45 12.31
CA LEU A 476 -22.93 -2.36 13.70
C LEU A 476 -22.97 -3.74 14.37
N ARG A 477 -21.92 -4.03 15.14
CA ARG A 477 -21.80 -5.22 16.00
C ARG A 477 -21.32 -4.83 17.40
N PRO A 478 -21.54 -5.67 18.45
CA PRO A 478 -21.11 -5.36 19.82
C PRO A 478 -19.61 -5.08 19.98
N GLN A 479 -18.78 -5.65 19.10
CA GLN A 479 -17.33 -5.44 19.06
C GLN A 479 -16.94 -4.02 18.59
N ASN A 480 -17.79 -3.41 17.75
CA ASN A 480 -17.55 -2.10 17.13
C ASN A 480 -18.13 -0.93 17.95
N ILE A 481 -18.65 -1.21 19.14
CA ILE A 481 -19.09 -0.22 20.11
C ILE A 481 -18.30 -0.47 21.40
N LEU A 482 -17.47 0.50 21.78
CA LEU A 482 -16.63 0.44 22.97
C LEU A 482 -17.22 1.27 24.10
N VAL A 483 -16.98 0.84 25.34
CA VAL A 483 -17.36 1.55 26.56
C VAL A 483 -16.11 1.91 27.37
N GLN A 484 -16.00 3.19 27.71
CA GLN A 484 -15.05 3.69 28.70
C GLN A 484 -15.82 4.04 29.97
N ARG A 485 -15.38 3.52 31.12
CA ARG A 485 -15.96 3.84 32.43
C ARG A 485 -14.97 4.68 33.24
N ASP A 486 -15.43 5.84 33.69
CA ASP A 486 -14.75 6.66 34.69
C ASP A 486 -15.66 6.78 35.92
N GLY A 487 -15.29 6.06 36.98
CA GLY A 487 -16.14 5.86 38.16
C GLY A 487 -17.53 5.32 37.79
N SER A 488 -18.57 6.09 38.11
CA SER A 488 -19.97 5.79 37.78
C SER A 488 -20.43 6.29 36.40
N THR A 489 -19.54 6.89 35.60
CA THR A 489 -19.87 7.45 34.28
C THR A 489 -19.40 6.53 33.15
N SER A 490 -20.35 6.01 32.37
CA SER A 490 -20.07 5.32 31.09
C SER A 490 -20.13 6.30 29.93
N SER A 491 -19.08 6.33 29.11
CA SER A 491 -19.00 6.97 27.78
C SER A 491 -18.88 5.90 26.70
N PHE A 492 -19.52 6.10 25.54
CA PHE A 492 -19.64 5.10 24.48
C PHE A 492 -19.08 5.62 23.16
N TYR A 493 -18.36 4.76 22.46
CA TYR A 493 -17.57 5.12 21.30
C TYR A 493 -17.73 4.09 20.19
N PHE A 494 -18.11 4.54 18.99
CA PHE A 494 -18.13 3.70 17.81
C PHE A 494 -16.72 3.63 17.19
N VAL A 495 -16.34 2.46 16.68
CA VAL A 495 -15.04 2.16 16.08
C VAL A 495 -15.21 1.26 14.86
N ASP A 496 -14.17 1.14 14.04
CA ASP A 496 -14.16 0.29 12.84
C ASP A 496 -15.07 0.81 11.71
N PHE A 497 -14.73 2.00 11.20
CA PHE A 497 -15.46 2.66 10.11
C PHE A 497 -15.02 2.19 8.70
N GLY A 498 -14.36 1.03 8.57
CA GLY A 498 -13.85 0.51 7.29
C GLY A 498 -14.95 0.27 6.24
N LEU A 499 -16.16 -0.08 6.69
CA LEU A 499 -17.33 -0.33 5.83
C LEU A 499 -18.39 0.80 5.83
N SER A 500 -18.08 1.94 6.44
CA SER A 500 -19.04 3.05 6.58
C SER A 500 -19.33 3.76 5.27
N ARG A 501 -20.43 4.51 5.18
CA ARG A 501 -20.81 5.24 3.97
C ARG A 501 -21.36 6.62 4.28
N ILE A 502 -20.96 7.60 3.48
CA ILE A 502 -21.56 8.94 3.48
C ILE A 502 -22.79 8.88 2.59
N THR A 503 -23.94 9.33 3.09
CA THR A 503 -25.22 9.31 2.39
C THR A 503 -26.06 10.55 2.67
N THR A 504 -26.91 10.90 1.71
CA THR A 504 -27.99 11.88 1.87
C THR A 504 -29.36 11.21 1.99
N ASP A 505 -29.45 9.88 1.82
CA ASP A 505 -30.69 9.13 1.96
C ASP A 505 -30.97 8.82 3.45
N LYS A 506 -32.03 9.45 3.96
CA LYS A 506 -32.52 9.25 5.33
C LYS A 506 -33.07 7.85 5.57
N SER A 507 -33.45 7.11 4.53
CA SER A 507 -33.96 5.74 4.64
C SER A 507 -32.88 4.79 5.18
N GLU A 508 -31.63 5.01 4.80
CA GLU A 508 -30.47 4.17 5.18
C GLU A 508 -30.06 4.42 6.64
N LEU A 509 -30.05 5.69 7.06
CA LEU A 509 -29.83 6.09 8.46
C LEU A 509 -30.92 5.51 9.37
N PHE A 510 -32.18 5.51 8.91
CA PHE A 510 -33.30 4.89 9.64
C PHE A 510 -33.18 3.35 9.72
N GLN A 511 -32.74 2.70 8.64
CA GLN A 511 -32.47 1.26 8.64
C GLN A 511 -31.36 0.92 9.65
N GLU A 512 -30.25 1.65 9.66
CA GLU A 512 -29.16 1.42 10.61
C GLU A 512 -29.59 1.69 12.07
N THR A 513 -30.43 2.71 12.30
CA THR A 513 -31.04 2.94 13.62
C THR A 513 -31.88 1.72 14.08
N THR A 514 -32.57 1.06 13.14
CA THR A 514 -33.36 -0.16 13.41
C THR A 514 -32.45 -1.35 13.74
N VAL A 515 -31.30 -1.47 13.06
CA VAL A 515 -30.27 -2.48 13.38
C VAL A 515 -29.71 -2.25 14.79
N LEU A 516 -29.34 -1.01 15.14
CA LEU A 516 -28.86 -0.69 16.50
C LEU A 516 -29.91 -1.03 17.56
N ASN A 517 -31.18 -0.66 17.33
CA ASN A 517 -32.26 -0.94 18.29
C ASN A 517 -32.44 -2.45 18.52
N SER A 518 -32.32 -3.26 17.47
CA SER A 518 -32.39 -4.72 17.55
C SER A 518 -31.18 -5.29 18.31
N LEU A 519 -29.97 -4.79 18.03
CA LEU A 519 -28.74 -5.18 18.71
C LEU A 519 -28.79 -4.87 20.21
N LEU A 520 -29.22 -3.66 20.60
CA LEU A 520 -29.36 -3.26 22.00
C LEU A 520 -30.49 -4.03 22.71
N GLY A 521 -31.57 -4.36 21.99
CA GLY A 521 -32.63 -5.24 22.50
C GLY A 521 -32.12 -6.63 22.83
N ASN A 522 -31.34 -7.24 21.93
CA ASN A 522 -30.72 -8.56 22.15
C ASN A 522 -29.73 -8.55 23.32
N LEU A 523 -28.89 -7.52 23.45
CA LEU A 523 -27.98 -7.39 24.59
C LEU A 523 -28.71 -7.17 25.93
N ALA A 524 -29.96 -6.71 25.92
CA ALA A 524 -30.80 -6.57 27.12
C ALA A 524 -31.57 -7.85 27.49
N THR A 525 -31.82 -8.76 26.53
CA THR A 525 -32.54 -10.02 26.77
C THR A 525 -31.64 -11.17 27.17
N VAL A 526 -30.32 -11.09 26.95
CA VAL A 526 -29.33 -12.03 27.49
C VAL A 526 -29.21 -11.86 29.01
N ARG A 527 -30.11 -12.54 29.73
CA ARG A 527 -29.90 -12.95 31.12
C ARG A 527 -28.92 -14.14 31.15
N PRO A 528 -28.12 -14.29 32.22
CA PRO A 528 -27.08 -15.32 32.31
C PRO A 528 -27.63 -16.74 32.27
#